data_AF-A0AAD5XDN7-F1
#
_entry.id   AF-A0AAD5XDN7-F1
#
_cell.length_a   1.000
_cell.length_b   1.000
_cell.length_c   1.000
_cell.angle_alpha   90.00
_cell.angle_beta   90.00
_cell.angle_gamma   90.00
#
_symmetry.space_group_name_H-M   'P 1'
#
loop_
_entity.id
_entity.type
_entity.pdbx_description
1 polymer ?
#
loop_
_entity_poly.entity_id
_entity_poly.type
_entity_poly.pdbx_seq_one_letter_code
_entity_poly.pdbx_strand_id
1 'polypeptide(L)'
;MYEKTGYLAEVMICGGNKNSIFYALADCLSLQPEVSGAVWTRQPDMPNARLMPEATLLPDGTVLFTNGMGWGQAGGNAGETNYAANPVFPTDLYNPVTNNWTTVGQSTIIRSYHNGAILLADGSVITTGSEMGNYLDFWGTYFPQNLPEAAFFNTTGVAKSNCFPDNRNINCTYPYTMAIEQFTPSYLVSGQRPVLVSLPEGTKFTYNSTIGLQFDSTGAPVTRITFLRYTTTTHSTNTYQRFIEPILLFVNSTYAVVRIPPTGHIAPPGNWHIFGISASGIPSISVTALFGTGDATSVPIPGKSSSLHVGLALAVIIGAALVVF
;
A
#
# COMPACT_ATOMS: atom_id res chain seq x y z
N MET A 1 8.38 23.07 18.11
CA MET A 1 8.32 24.28 17.26
C MET A 1 7.42 23.93 16.09
N TYR A 2 6.35 24.68 15.89
CA TYR A 2 5.29 24.40 14.92
C TYR A 2 5.82 24.34 13.49
N GLU A 3 5.40 23.32 12.73
CA GLU A 3 5.75 23.13 11.33
C GLU A 3 5.31 24.33 10.48
N LYS A 4 6.28 24.93 9.78
CA LYS A 4 6.05 26.07 8.88
C LYS A 4 5.22 25.71 7.62
N THR A 5 4.84 24.45 7.43
CA THR A 5 4.17 23.94 6.23
C THR A 5 2.75 23.41 6.49
N GLY A 6 2.42 23.05 7.74
CA GLY A 6 1.14 22.43 8.11
C GLY A 6 1.03 20.93 7.81
N TYR A 7 2.15 20.21 7.64
CA TYR A 7 2.18 18.79 7.28
C TYR A 7 3.29 18.06 8.02
N LEU A 8 2.92 17.01 8.77
CA LEU A 8 3.83 16.16 9.55
C LEU A 8 3.85 14.74 9.02
N ALA A 9 4.99 14.30 8.48
CA ALA A 9 5.15 12.93 8.00
C ALA A 9 5.16 11.91 9.16
N GLU A 10 4.42 10.81 9.00
CA GLU A 10 4.46 9.65 9.90
C GLU A 10 4.69 8.36 9.11
N VAL A 11 5.79 7.69 9.40
CA VAL A 11 6.20 6.41 8.83
C VAL A 11 5.76 5.29 9.76
N MET A 12 5.16 4.23 9.23
CA MET A 12 4.82 3.01 9.98
C MET A 12 5.49 1.80 9.35
N ILE A 13 6.15 0.99 10.16
CA ILE A 13 6.76 -0.28 9.76
C ILE A 13 6.04 -1.39 10.52
N CYS A 14 5.62 -2.42 9.81
CA CYS A 14 4.93 -3.57 10.37
C CYS A 14 5.48 -4.88 9.80
N GLY A 15 5.59 -5.89 10.65
CA GLY A 15 5.93 -7.25 10.25
C GLY A 15 7.42 -7.46 9.95
N GLY A 16 7.69 -8.31 8.96
CA GLY A 16 9.01 -8.86 8.71
C GLY A 16 9.33 -9.99 9.68
N ASN A 17 10.61 -10.34 9.81
CA ASN A 17 11.08 -11.37 10.73
C ASN A 17 12.45 -10.97 11.30
N LYS A 18 12.82 -11.54 12.44
CA LYS A 18 14.23 -11.51 12.89
C LYS A 18 14.96 -12.69 12.24
N ASN A 19 16.15 -12.44 11.70
CA ASN A 19 17.00 -13.46 11.05
C ASN A 19 17.28 -14.69 11.94
N SER A 20 17.15 -14.57 13.27
CA SER A 20 17.41 -15.65 14.22
C SER A 20 16.23 -16.60 14.45
N ILE A 21 15.00 -16.25 14.07
CA ILE A 21 13.79 -17.01 14.45
C ILE A 21 12.92 -17.43 13.27
N PHE A 22 13.08 -16.83 12.09
CA PHE A 22 12.32 -17.11 10.85
C PHE A 22 10.79 -16.95 10.93
N TYR A 23 10.18 -16.87 12.11
CA TYR A 23 8.77 -16.53 12.28
C TYR A 23 8.50 -15.07 11.92
N ALA A 24 7.39 -14.86 11.22
CA ALA A 24 6.85 -13.53 10.99
C ALA A 24 6.55 -12.82 12.30
N LEU A 25 6.78 -11.51 12.33
CA LEU A 25 6.37 -10.63 13.39
C LEU A 25 5.01 -10.00 13.06
N ALA A 26 4.26 -9.69 14.10
CA ALA A 26 3.09 -8.82 14.03
C ALA A 26 3.42 -7.40 14.50
N ASP A 27 4.64 -7.17 15.01
CA ASP A 27 5.06 -5.91 15.58
C ASP A 27 4.89 -4.76 14.58
N CYS A 28 4.35 -3.64 15.06
CA CYS A 28 4.24 -2.39 14.34
C CYS A 28 4.88 -1.26 15.13
N LEU A 29 5.64 -0.40 14.44
CA LEU A 29 6.23 0.80 15.00
C LEU A 29 6.00 1.98 14.07
N SER A 30 5.77 3.17 14.64
CA SER A 30 5.74 4.42 13.87
C SER A 30 6.78 5.43 14.32
N LEU A 31 7.14 6.33 13.41
CA LEU A 31 8.12 7.39 13.61
C LEU A 31 7.70 8.62 12.82
N GLN A 32 7.88 9.80 13.41
CA GLN A 32 7.77 11.07 12.72
C GLN A 32 9.16 11.63 12.45
N PRO A 33 9.78 11.34 11.28
CA PRO A 33 11.21 11.56 11.05
C PRO A 33 11.63 13.04 11.09
N GLU A 34 10.69 13.97 10.89
CA GLU A 34 10.96 15.41 10.89
C GLU A 34 10.95 16.03 12.30
N VAL A 35 10.47 15.29 13.30
CA VAL A 35 10.49 15.74 14.69
C VAL A 35 11.90 15.60 15.25
N SER A 36 12.46 16.71 15.75
CA SER A 36 13.78 16.69 16.40
C SER A 36 13.76 15.74 17.60
N GLY A 37 14.67 14.75 17.60
CA GLY A 37 14.72 13.71 18.63
C GLY A 37 13.63 12.64 18.49
N ALA A 38 13.09 12.43 17.29
CA ALA A 38 12.07 11.42 17.03
C ALA A 38 12.49 10.02 17.54
N VAL A 39 11.55 9.35 18.20
CA VAL A 39 11.71 7.99 18.73
C VAL A 39 10.66 7.07 18.14
N TRP A 40 11.02 5.81 17.91
CA TRP A 40 10.07 4.79 17.48
C TRP A 40 9.01 4.57 18.57
N THR A 41 7.74 4.63 18.17
CA THR A 41 6.59 4.40 19.04
C THR A 41 5.93 3.09 18.66
N ARG A 42 5.69 2.21 19.63
CA ARG A 42 5.01 0.93 19.38
C ARG A 42 3.53 1.17 19.09
N GLN A 43 3.03 0.51 18.07
CA GLN A 43 1.63 0.55 17.64
C GLN A 43 0.94 -0.79 17.93
N PRO A 44 -0.40 -0.88 17.80
CA PRO A 44 -1.10 -2.15 17.89
C PRO A 44 -0.55 -3.15 16.88
N ASP A 45 -0.39 -4.39 17.33
CA ASP A 45 0.16 -5.46 16.50
C ASP A 45 -0.82 -5.85 15.39
N MET A 46 -0.29 -6.26 14.23
CA MET A 46 -1.09 -6.81 13.14
C MET A 46 -1.87 -8.05 13.61
N PRO A 47 -3.14 -8.23 13.20
CA PRO A 47 -3.90 -9.44 13.53
C PRO A 47 -3.23 -10.72 13.01
N ASN A 48 -2.63 -10.63 11.82
CA ASN A 48 -1.86 -11.72 11.22
C ASN A 48 -0.42 -11.26 11.03
N ALA A 49 0.51 -11.96 11.69
CA ALA A 49 1.94 -11.74 11.50
C ALA A 49 2.36 -12.07 10.06
N ARG A 50 3.16 -11.20 9.42
CA ARG A 50 3.56 -11.35 8.02
C ARG A 50 5.04 -11.06 7.81
N LEU A 51 5.74 -11.95 7.11
CA LEU A 51 6.96 -11.64 6.37
C LEU A 51 6.64 -11.50 4.88
N MET A 52 7.40 -10.66 4.18
CA MET A 52 7.12 -10.29 2.78
C MET A 52 5.69 -9.76 2.53
N PRO A 53 5.09 -8.96 3.43
CA PRO A 53 3.78 -8.37 3.16
C PRO A 53 3.89 -7.32 2.06
N GLU A 54 2.75 -6.97 1.49
CA GLU A 54 2.57 -5.71 0.79
C GLU A 54 1.65 -4.83 1.61
N ALA A 55 1.92 -3.53 1.59
CA ALA A 55 1.13 -2.59 2.36
C ALA A 55 0.77 -1.38 1.50
N THR A 56 -0.52 -1.23 1.20
CA THR A 56 -1.05 -0.29 0.22
C THR A 56 -1.90 0.78 0.91
N LEU A 57 -1.52 2.05 0.75
CA LEU A 57 -2.32 3.19 1.17
C LEU A 57 -3.58 3.30 0.31
N LEU A 58 -4.74 3.48 0.96
CA LEU A 58 -6.03 3.60 0.31
C LEU A 58 -6.53 5.06 0.28
N PRO A 59 -7.47 5.41 -0.62
CA PRO A 59 -7.97 6.77 -0.78
C PRO A 59 -8.62 7.39 0.46
N ASP A 60 -9.16 6.58 1.37
CA ASP A 60 -9.80 7.04 2.61
C ASP A 60 -8.81 7.32 3.75
N GLY A 61 -7.53 6.97 3.58
CA GLY A 61 -6.46 7.10 4.56
C GLY A 61 -6.17 5.81 5.34
N THR A 62 -6.91 4.73 5.08
CA THR A 62 -6.59 3.42 5.64
C THR A 62 -5.44 2.75 4.89
N VAL A 63 -4.90 1.69 5.47
CA VAL A 63 -3.76 0.95 4.95
C VAL A 63 -4.10 -0.53 4.86
N LEU A 64 -4.00 -1.09 3.67
CA LEU A 64 -4.27 -2.49 3.39
C LEU A 64 -2.98 -3.31 3.43
N PHE A 65 -2.88 -4.28 4.33
CA PHE A 65 -1.81 -5.26 4.40
C PHE A 65 -2.26 -6.59 3.78
N THR A 66 -1.67 -6.93 2.65
CA THR A 66 -1.96 -8.16 1.89
C THR A 66 -0.72 -9.03 1.79
N ASN A 67 -0.93 -10.26 1.30
CA ASN A 67 0.13 -11.19 0.93
C ASN A 67 1.03 -11.58 2.12
N GLY A 68 2.09 -12.31 1.82
CA GLY A 68 3.12 -12.70 2.78
C GLY A 68 2.95 -14.09 3.37
N MET A 69 3.97 -14.46 4.15
CA MET A 69 4.12 -15.77 4.77
C MET A 69 4.27 -15.60 6.29
N GLY A 70 3.89 -16.61 7.07
CA GLY A 70 3.99 -16.61 8.53
C GLY A 70 5.33 -17.14 9.05
N TRP A 71 6.09 -17.82 8.18
CA TRP A 71 7.42 -18.31 8.51
C TRP A 71 8.33 -18.33 7.27
N GLY A 72 9.61 -18.02 7.45
CA GLY A 72 10.61 -18.06 6.41
C GLY A 72 11.56 -16.86 6.40
N GLN A 73 12.21 -16.66 5.26
CA GLN A 73 13.09 -15.53 4.99
C GLN A 73 12.83 -14.98 3.58
N ALA A 74 12.95 -13.67 3.42
CA ALA A 74 12.99 -13.03 2.11
C ALA A 74 14.39 -13.15 1.50
N GLY A 75 14.47 -13.53 0.22
CA GLY A 75 15.73 -13.60 -0.53
C GLY A 75 16.36 -14.99 -0.63
N GLY A 76 17.07 -15.19 -1.74
CA GLY A 76 17.83 -16.39 -2.14
C GLY A 76 18.45 -16.14 -3.51
N ASN A 77 19.40 -16.98 -3.96
CA ASN A 77 19.82 -16.92 -5.36
C ASN A 77 18.60 -17.22 -6.24
N ALA A 78 18.39 -16.49 -7.33
CA ALA A 78 17.31 -16.79 -8.26
C ALA A 78 17.43 -18.25 -8.73
N GLY A 79 16.46 -19.10 -8.37
CA GLY A 79 16.50 -20.54 -8.66
C GLY A 79 17.15 -21.43 -7.59
N GLU A 80 17.62 -20.89 -6.46
CA GLU A 80 18.00 -21.68 -5.27
C GLU A 80 17.04 -21.38 -4.12
N THR A 81 16.39 -22.45 -3.65
CA THR A 81 15.31 -22.46 -2.66
C THR A 81 15.67 -21.70 -1.40
N ASN A 82 14.82 -20.76 -0.96
CA ASN A 82 14.83 -20.32 0.43
C ASN A 82 13.42 -20.31 1.04
N TYR A 83 13.18 -21.35 1.84
CA TYR A 83 12.36 -21.47 3.05
C TYR A 83 11.30 -20.39 3.31
N ALA A 84 10.08 -20.58 2.81
CA ALA A 84 8.90 -19.92 3.36
C ALA A 84 7.69 -20.86 3.47
N ALA A 85 6.93 -20.74 4.55
CA ALA A 85 5.79 -21.58 4.89
C ALA A 85 4.69 -20.76 5.60
N ASN A 86 3.54 -21.38 5.81
CA ASN A 86 2.36 -20.77 6.45
C ASN A 86 1.85 -19.53 5.69
N PRO A 87 1.28 -19.69 4.48
CA PRO A 87 0.77 -18.55 3.72
C PRO A 87 -0.30 -17.78 4.51
N VAL A 88 -0.21 -16.45 4.49
CA VAL A 88 -1.15 -15.57 5.19
C VAL A 88 -2.21 -15.09 4.20
N PHE A 89 -3.32 -15.83 4.13
CA PHE A 89 -4.44 -15.52 3.23
C PHE A 89 -5.33 -14.35 3.66
N PRO A 90 -5.66 -14.18 4.96
CA PRO A 90 -6.46 -13.04 5.39
C PRO A 90 -5.77 -11.74 4.99
N THR A 91 -6.55 -10.68 4.72
CA THR A 91 -6.04 -9.32 4.51
C THR A 91 -6.34 -8.49 5.75
N ASP A 92 -5.41 -7.65 6.18
CA ASP A 92 -5.60 -6.78 7.35
C ASP A 92 -5.69 -5.31 6.92
N LEU A 93 -6.65 -4.58 7.46
CA LEU A 93 -6.85 -3.16 7.24
C LEU A 93 -6.50 -2.40 8.52
N TYR A 94 -5.51 -1.52 8.45
CA TYR A 94 -5.18 -0.60 9.52
C TYR A 94 -5.86 0.74 9.28
N ASN A 95 -6.51 1.26 10.32
CA ASN A 95 -7.07 2.60 10.35
C ASN A 95 -6.21 3.48 11.26
N PRO A 96 -5.42 4.42 10.70
CA PRO A 96 -4.57 5.31 11.49
C PRO A 96 -5.34 6.31 12.37
N VAL A 97 -6.58 6.66 12.00
CA VAL A 97 -7.40 7.61 12.76
C VAL A 97 -7.92 6.97 14.05
N THR A 98 -8.38 5.73 13.97
CA THR A 98 -8.86 4.98 15.15
C THR A 98 -7.74 4.19 15.83
N ASN A 99 -6.55 4.16 15.22
CA ASN A 99 -5.42 3.33 15.62
C ASN A 99 -5.85 1.87 15.88
N ASN A 100 -6.52 1.26 14.91
CA ASN A 100 -7.05 -0.09 15.07
C ASN A 100 -6.95 -0.91 13.78
N TRP A 101 -6.87 -2.22 13.96
CA TRP A 101 -6.83 -3.21 12.89
C TRP A 101 -8.20 -3.88 12.71
N THR A 102 -8.50 -4.21 11.46
CA THR A 102 -9.63 -5.09 11.10
C THR A 102 -9.15 -6.10 10.08
N THR A 103 -9.28 -7.40 10.36
CA THR A 103 -9.13 -8.42 9.31
C THR A 103 -10.34 -8.38 8.39
N VAL A 104 -10.10 -8.27 7.09
CA VAL A 104 -11.13 -8.16 6.05
C VAL A 104 -11.11 -9.41 5.16
N GLY A 105 -11.47 -9.29 3.88
CA GLY A 105 -11.48 -10.41 2.94
C GLY A 105 -10.13 -11.17 2.88
N GLN A 106 -10.14 -12.36 2.30
CA GLN A 106 -8.95 -13.21 2.16
C GLN A 106 -8.65 -13.50 0.69
N SER A 107 -7.37 -13.61 0.35
CA SER A 107 -6.93 -14.09 -0.97
C SER A 107 -7.09 -15.61 -1.04
N THR A 108 -7.24 -16.13 -2.27
CA THR A 108 -7.25 -17.59 -2.54
C THR A 108 -5.93 -18.08 -3.11
N ILE A 109 -5.01 -17.17 -3.38
CA ILE A 109 -3.74 -17.44 -4.03
C ILE A 109 -2.63 -17.14 -3.02
N ILE A 110 -1.70 -18.08 -2.87
CA ILE A 110 -0.51 -17.84 -2.07
C ILE A 110 0.32 -16.73 -2.74
N ARG A 111 0.73 -15.71 -1.98
CA ARG A 111 1.56 -14.61 -2.47
C ARG A 111 2.78 -14.47 -1.57
N SER A 112 3.81 -15.25 -1.88
CA SER A 112 5.11 -15.34 -1.18
C SER A 112 6.13 -14.31 -1.71
N TYR A 113 7.44 -14.58 -1.62
CA TYR A 113 8.50 -13.74 -2.21
C TYR A 113 8.25 -13.38 -3.68
N HIS A 114 8.63 -12.17 -4.12
CA HIS A 114 8.27 -11.60 -5.44
C HIS A 114 6.77 -11.39 -5.68
N ASN A 115 5.97 -11.25 -4.62
CA ASN A 115 4.63 -10.68 -4.76
C ASN A 115 4.66 -9.16 -4.91
N GLY A 116 3.51 -8.57 -5.24
CA GLY A 116 3.32 -7.12 -5.28
C GLY A 116 1.86 -6.73 -5.08
N ALA A 117 1.62 -5.53 -4.55
CA ALA A 117 0.29 -4.91 -4.52
C ALA A 117 0.32 -3.43 -4.93
N ILE A 118 -0.65 -2.99 -5.75
CA ILE A 118 -0.73 -1.62 -6.27
C ILE A 118 -2.18 -1.13 -6.22
N LEU A 119 -2.36 0.11 -5.74
CA LEU A 119 -3.63 0.83 -5.80
C LEU A 119 -3.99 1.21 -7.25
N LEU A 120 -5.24 0.96 -7.65
CA LEU A 120 -5.78 1.36 -8.93
C LEU A 120 -6.53 2.69 -8.86
N ALA A 121 -6.73 3.32 -10.02
CA ALA A 121 -7.45 4.59 -10.16
C ALA A 121 -8.93 4.48 -9.72
N ASP A 122 -9.52 3.30 -9.76
CA ASP A 122 -10.87 3.06 -9.27
C ASP A 122 -10.94 2.88 -7.74
N GLY A 123 -9.82 2.98 -7.03
CA GLY A 123 -9.74 2.81 -5.58
C GLY A 123 -9.67 1.35 -5.11
N SER A 124 -9.59 0.37 -6.02
CA SER A 124 -9.33 -1.03 -5.67
C SER A 124 -7.82 -1.31 -5.63
N VAL A 125 -7.41 -2.49 -5.17
CA VAL A 125 -5.99 -2.90 -5.10
C VAL A 125 -5.80 -4.17 -5.89
N ILE A 126 -4.82 -4.22 -6.79
CA ILE A 126 -4.42 -5.47 -7.44
C ILE A 126 -3.29 -6.13 -6.66
N THR A 127 -3.29 -7.46 -6.61
CA THR A 127 -2.19 -8.28 -6.09
C THR A 127 -1.68 -9.23 -7.17
N THR A 128 -0.36 -9.35 -7.26
CA THR A 128 0.33 -10.09 -8.33
C THR A 128 1.48 -10.94 -7.76
N GLY A 129 2.14 -11.72 -8.63
CA GLY A 129 3.23 -12.64 -8.23
C GLY A 129 2.71 -14.02 -7.82
N SER A 130 3.43 -14.87 -7.11
CA SER A 130 4.75 -14.74 -6.51
C SER A 130 5.70 -15.81 -7.08
N GLU A 131 6.96 -15.82 -6.65
CA GLU A 131 7.87 -16.93 -6.92
C GLU A 131 7.52 -18.11 -6.01
N MET A 132 6.74 -19.06 -6.51
CA MET A 132 6.39 -20.30 -5.78
C MET A 132 7.40 -21.45 -5.93
N GLY A 133 8.55 -21.22 -6.58
CA GLY A 133 9.70 -22.14 -6.46
C GLY A 133 10.18 -22.33 -5.01
N ASN A 134 9.65 -21.52 -4.09
CA ASN A 134 9.99 -21.41 -2.68
C ASN A 134 8.97 -22.07 -1.72
N TYR A 135 7.88 -22.69 -2.21
CA TYR A 135 6.94 -23.40 -1.33
C TYR A 135 7.43 -24.84 -1.11
N LEU A 136 8.13 -25.07 0.00
CA LEU A 136 8.28 -26.41 0.53
C LEU A 136 6.92 -26.80 1.11
N ASP A 137 6.30 -27.85 0.56
CA ASP A 137 5.08 -28.45 1.13
C ASP A 137 5.45 -29.19 2.43
N PHE A 138 5.82 -28.43 3.46
CA PHE A 138 6.37 -28.91 4.73
C PHE A 138 5.24 -29.27 5.70
N TRP A 139 4.26 -30.06 5.24
CA TRP A 139 3.33 -30.73 6.15
C TRP A 139 3.99 -32.00 6.71
N GLY A 140 4.99 -31.76 7.57
CA GLY A 140 5.59 -32.71 8.49
C GLY A 140 5.97 -31.96 9.76
N THR A 141 5.36 -32.33 10.88
CA THR A 141 5.51 -31.72 12.21
C THR A 141 6.95 -31.31 12.56
N TYR A 142 7.18 -30.01 12.84
CA TYR A 142 8.47 -29.50 13.31
C TYR A 142 8.68 -29.89 14.78
N PHE A 143 9.66 -30.74 15.06
CA PHE A 143 10.11 -31.08 16.42
C PHE A 143 11.47 -30.43 16.73
N PRO A 144 11.70 -29.93 17.96
CA PRO A 144 12.96 -29.33 18.36
C PRO A 144 14.05 -30.38 18.64
N GLN A 145 15.27 -30.07 18.19
CA GLN A 145 16.58 -30.41 18.79
C GLN A 145 17.22 -31.81 18.62
N ASN A 146 16.74 -32.68 17.73
CA ASN A 146 17.51 -33.87 17.28
C ASN A 146 17.35 -34.06 15.76
N LEU A 147 17.76 -33.08 14.95
CA LEU A 147 17.45 -33.03 13.51
C LEU A 147 18.24 -34.07 12.70
N PRO A 148 17.62 -35.09 12.09
CA PRO A 148 18.22 -35.74 10.93
C PRO A 148 18.05 -34.81 9.73
N GLU A 149 19.13 -34.68 8.96
CA GLU A 149 19.23 -34.18 7.59
C GLU A 149 17.86 -33.92 6.95
N ALA A 150 17.53 -32.65 6.73
CA ALA A 150 16.38 -32.27 5.93
C ALA A 150 16.56 -32.93 4.56
N ALA A 151 15.85 -34.04 4.34
CA ALA A 151 15.69 -34.60 3.02
C ALA A 151 15.00 -33.53 2.19
N PHE A 152 15.78 -32.76 1.43
CA PHE A 152 15.35 -32.26 0.14
C PHE A 152 14.76 -33.49 -0.55
N PHE A 153 13.44 -33.61 -0.62
CA PHE A 153 12.77 -34.78 -1.17
C PHE A 153 13.02 -34.85 -2.68
N ASN A 154 14.20 -35.32 -3.03
CA ASN A 154 14.51 -36.13 -4.18
C ASN A 154 14.36 -37.61 -3.75
N THR A 155 13.14 -38.05 -3.42
CA THR A 155 12.88 -39.48 -3.06
C THR A 155 12.03 -40.22 -4.08
N THR A 156 11.86 -39.66 -5.26
CA THR A 156 11.73 -40.46 -6.47
C THR A 156 12.75 -39.85 -7.40
N GLY A 157 13.67 -40.63 -7.98
CA GLY A 157 14.73 -40.17 -8.89
C GLY A 157 14.25 -39.52 -10.20
N VAL A 158 13.18 -38.76 -10.12
CA VAL A 158 12.68 -37.81 -11.08
C VAL A 158 13.00 -36.46 -10.45
N ALA A 159 14.10 -35.85 -10.88
CA ALA A 159 14.26 -34.41 -10.74
C ALA A 159 12.92 -33.77 -11.13
N LYS A 160 12.21 -33.15 -10.17
CA LYS A 160 11.14 -32.24 -10.55
C LYS A 160 11.85 -31.08 -11.22
N SER A 161 11.94 -31.21 -12.54
CA SER A 161 12.65 -30.36 -13.46
C SER A 161 12.40 -28.91 -13.12
N ASN A 162 13.47 -28.13 -13.10
CA ASN A 162 13.45 -26.68 -13.27
C ASN A 162 12.46 -26.35 -14.39
N CYS A 163 11.22 -25.99 -14.05
CA CYS A 163 10.22 -25.68 -15.07
C CYS A 163 10.51 -24.28 -15.69
N PHE A 164 11.56 -23.57 -15.27
CA PHE A 164 12.03 -22.31 -15.86
C PHE A 164 13.52 -22.38 -16.28
N PRO A 165 13.95 -21.82 -17.45
CA PRO A 165 13.19 -21.22 -18.54
C PRO A 165 13.01 -22.15 -19.78
N ASP A 166 13.26 -23.46 -19.67
CA ASP A 166 13.47 -24.29 -20.88
C ASP A 166 12.22 -25.02 -21.41
N ASN A 167 11.05 -24.97 -20.76
CA ASN A 167 9.81 -25.59 -21.29
C ASN A 167 9.92 -27.08 -21.73
N ARG A 168 10.97 -27.81 -21.32
CA ARG A 168 11.28 -29.17 -21.81
C ARG A 168 10.52 -30.29 -21.10
N ASN A 169 9.66 -30.00 -20.12
CA ASN A 169 8.90 -31.03 -19.40
C ASN A 169 7.40 -30.77 -19.46
N ILE A 170 6.71 -31.50 -20.34
CA ILE A 170 5.29 -31.35 -20.65
C ILE A 170 4.34 -31.81 -19.52
N ASN A 171 4.89 -32.46 -18.48
CA ASN A 171 4.18 -32.93 -17.30
C ASN A 171 4.39 -32.04 -16.05
N CYS A 172 5.04 -30.88 -16.17
CA CYS A 172 5.07 -29.88 -15.10
C CYS A 172 3.68 -29.22 -14.96
N THR A 173 2.93 -29.51 -13.91
CA THR A 173 1.91 -28.55 -13.43
C THR A 173 2.67 -27.48 -12.64
N TYR A 174 2.72 -26.25 -13.17
CA TYR A 174 3.37 -25.15 -12.47
C TYR A 174 2.71 -24.96 -11.09
N PRO A 175 3.49 -24.94 -9.99
CA PRO A 175 2.92 -24.67 -8.68
C PRO A 175 2.44 -23.22 -8.55
N TYR A 176 2.88 -22.32 -9.45
CA TYR A 176 2.46 -20.92 -9.45
C TYR A 176 1.32 -20.64 -10.43
N THR A 177 0.51 -19.66 -10.06
CA THR A 177 -0.51 -19.08 -10.92
C THR A 177 -0.05 -17.72 -11.44
N MET A 178 -0.35 -17.42 -12.71
CA MET A 178 -0.15 -16.09 -13.28
C MET A 178 -1.37 -15.19 -13.08
N ALA A 179 -2.36 -15.66 -12.30
CA ALA A 179 -3.56 -14.89 -12.04
C ALA A 179 -3.23 -13.64 -11.20
N ILE A 180 -3.90 -12.54 -11.53
CA ILE A 180 -3.96 -11.32 -10.73
C ILE A 180 -5.27 -11.37 -9.95
N GLU A 181 -5.22 -11.07 -8.66
CA GLU A 181 -6.44 -10.85 -7.87
C GLU A 181 -6.65 -9.36 -7.68
N GLN A 182 -7.91 -8.94 -7.62
CA GLN A 182 -8.30 -7.57 -7.31
C GLN A 182 -9.06 -7.59 -5.99
N PHE A 183 -8.52 -6.91 -4.99
CA PHE A 183 -9.20 -6.64 -3.74
C PHE A 183 -10.10 -5.41 -3.92
N THR A 184 -11.39 -5.56 -3.61
CA THR A 184 -12.38 -4.48 -3.60
C THR A 184 -12.66 -4.06 -2.16
N PRO A 185 -12.11 -2.92 -1.68
CA PRO A 185 -12.39 -2.44 -0.33
C PRO A 185 -13.88 -2.16 -0.13
N SER A 186 -14.37 -2.32 1.11
CA SER A 186 -15.80 -2.20 1.43
C SER A 186 -16.39 -0.85 1.03
N TYR A 187 -15.60 0.23 1.05
CA TYR A 187 -16.05 1.54 0.59
C TYR A 187 -16.56 1.54 -0.86
N LEU A 188 -16.08 0.65 -1.74
CA LEU A 188 -16.52 0.61 -3.14
C LEU A 188 -17.89 -0.05 -3.33
N VAL A 189 -18.37 -0.79 -2.34
CA VAL A 189 -19.67 -1.49 -2.39
C VAL A 189 -20.68 -0.92 -1.39
N SER A 190 -20.31 0.12 -0.66
CA SER A 190 -21.11 0.68 0.45
C SER A 190 -22.02 1.85 0.03
N GLY A 191 -22.02 2.24 -1.24
CA GLY A 191 -22.90 3.31 -1.72
C GLY A 191 -22.42 3.98 -3.00
N GLN A 192 -23.02 5.12 -3.30
CA GLN A 192 -22.71 5.91 -4.49
C GLN A 192 -21.38 6.66 -4.30
N ARG A 193 -20.57 6.67 -5.36
CA ARG A 193 -19.28 7.38 -5.39
C ARG A 193 -19.49 8.86 -5.74
N PRO A 194 -18.65 9.78 -5.22
CA PRO A 194 -18.49 11.10 -5.84
C PRO A 194 -18.01 10.95 -7.29
N VAL A 195 -18.44 11.84 -8.18
CA VAL A 195 -18.04 11.83 -9.59
C VAL A 195 -17.14 13.03 -9.84
N LEU A 196 -15.82 12.81 -9.74
CA LEU A 196 -14.82 13.85 -9.99
C LEU A 196 -14.69 14.07 -11.50
N VAL A 197 -14.87 15.31 -11.94
CA VAL A 197 -14.76 15.69 -13.35
C VAL A 197 -13.31 15.54 -13.79
N SER A 198 -13.09 14.90 -14.95
CA SER A 198 -11.75 14.66 -15.49
C SER A 198 -10.97 15.95 -15.70
N LEU A 199 -9.68 15.92 -15.37
CA LEU A 199 -8.74 16.97 -15.75
C LEU A 199 -8.23 16.72 -17.18
N PRO A 200 -7.84 17.77 -17.93
CA PRO A 200 -7.14 17.60 -19.19
C PRO A 200 -5.90 16.70 -19.03
N GLU A 201 -5.63 15.86 -20.03
CA GLU A 201 -4.45 15.00 -20.01
C GLU A 201 -3.16 15.83 -19.88
N GLY A 202 -2.23 15.35 -19.06
CA GLY A 202 -0.98 16.06 -18.81
C GLY A 202 -1.11 17.30 -17.92
N THR A 203 -2.24 17.48 -17.22
CA THR A 203 -2.40 18.56 -16.23
C THR A 203 -1.26 18.54 -15.22
N LYS A 204 -0.66 19.72 -15.02
CA LYS A 204 0.45 19.94 -14.08
C LYS A 204 0.07 20.99 -13.05
N PHE A 205 0.41 20.75 -11.79
CA PHE A 205 0.19 21.68 -10.71
C PHE A 205 1.50 22.15 -10.09
N THR A 206 1.59 23.44 -9.83
CA THR A 206 2.73 24.05 -9.15
C THR A 206 2.51 24.01 -7.65
N TYR A 207 3.59 23.83 -6.90
CA TYR A 207 3.55 23.87 -5.44
C TYR A 207 2.95 25.19 -4.93
N ASN A 208 2.27 25.12 -3.80
CA ASN A 208 1.60 26.25 -3.14
C ASN A 208 0.47 26.95 -3.95
N SER A 209 0.16 26.47 -5.16
CA SER A 209 -0.95 26.98 -5.97
C SER A 209 -2.31 26.56 -5.40
N THR A 210 -3.36 27.34 -5.69
CA THR A 210 -4.74 26.95 -5.39
C THR A 210 -5.42 26.42 -6.64
N ILE A 211 -6.02 25.24 -6.53
CA ILE A 211 -6.72 24.57 -7.62
C ILE A 211 -8.19 24.35 -7.26
N GLY A 212 -9.06 24.38 -8.26
CA GLY A 212 -10.46 24.02 -8.15
C GLY A 212 -10.71 22.63 -8.72
N LEU A 213 -11.44 21.81 -8.00
CA LEU A 213 -11.87 20.47 -8.41
C LEU A 213 -13.40 20.46 -8.52
N GLN A 214 -13.89 20.14 -9.72
CA GLN A 214 -15.31 20.07 -10.03
C GLN A 214 -15.83 18.65 -9.87
N PHE A 215 -17.03 18.52 -9.32
CA PHE A 215 -17.72 17.24 -9.14
C PHE A 215 -19.10 17.32 -9.78
N ASP A 216 -19.47 16.25 -10.46
CA ASP A 216 -20.79 16.11 -11.06
C ASP A 216 -21.85 15.90 -9.96
N SER A 217 -22.95 16.65 -10.04
CA SER A 217 -24.04 16.62 -9.08
C SER A 217 -24.85 15.31 -9.08
N THR A 218 -24.66 14.46 -10.09
CA THR A 218 -25.19 13.09 -10.12
C THR A 218 -24.49 12.15 -9.15
N GLY A 219 -23.26 12.49 -8.69
CA GLY A 219 -22.49 11.72 -7.73
C GLY A 219 -22.83 12.03 -6.27
N ALA A 220 -22.25 11.26 -5.36
CA ALA A 220 -22.35 11.56 -3.93
C ALA A 220 -21.61 12.87 -3.57
N PRO A 221 -22.12 13.66 -2.60
CA PRO A 221 -21.44 14.87 -2.14
C PRO A 221 -20.02 14.61 -1.64
N VAL A 222 -19.07 15.43 -2.07
CA VAL A 222 -17.68 15.38 -1.61
C VAL A 222 -17.50 16.14 -0.28
N THR A 223 -16.66 15.60 0.61
CA THR A 223 -16.30 16.25 1.87
C THR A 223 -14.80 16.30 2.13
N ARG A 224 -14.01 15.37 1.57
CA ARG A 224 -12.54 15.36 1.66
C ARG A 224 -11.92 15.24 0.27
N ILE A 225 -10.71 15.75 0.13
CA ILE A 225 -9.84 15.51 -1.02
C ILE A 225 -8.61 14.77 -0.51
N THR A 226 -8.14 13.77 -1.24
CA THR A 226 -6.92 13.04 -0.89
C THR A 226 -6.03 12.87 -2.11
N PHE A 227 -4.72 12.97 -1.89
CA PHE A 227 -3.71 12.76 -2.91
C PHE A 227 -2.90 11.50 -2.56
N LEU A 228 -2.82 10.57 -3.52
CA LEU A 228 -2.00 9.38 -3.39
C LEU A 228 -0.98 9.33 -4.51
N ARG A 229 0.27 9.07 -4.17
CA ARG A 229 1.34 9.01 -5.17
C ARG A 229 1.16 7.77 -6.04
N TYR A 230 1.33 7.89 -7.36
CA TYR A 230 1.49 6.70 -8.21
C TYR A 230 2.78 5.98 -7.82
N THR A 231 2.68 4.66 -7.66
CA THR A 231 3.77 3.86 -7.10
C THR A 231 4.24 2.75 -8.03
N THR A 232 5.39 2.20 -7.66
CA THR A 232 5.90 0.91 -8.14
C THR A 232 6.19 0.06 -6.91
N THR A 233 5.99 -1.25 -7.00
CA THR A 233 6.35 -2.18 -5.94
C THR A 233 7.17 -3.33 -6.50
N THR A 234 8.14 -3.78 -5.72
CA THR A 234 8.81 -5.07 -5.90
C THR A 234 9.44 -5.44 -4.57
N HIS A 235 9.52 -6.74 -4.26
CA HIS A 235 10.22 -7.21 -3.06
C HIS A 235 9.72 -6.53 -1.77
N SER A 236 8.40 -6.37 -1.61
CA SER A 236 7.81 -5.69 -0.45
C SER A 236 8.28 -4.24 -0.28
N THR A 237 8.84 -3.64 -1.34
CA THR A 237 9.44 -2.32 -1.33
C THR A 237 8.68 -1.40 -2.26
N ASN A 238 8.07 -0.37 -1.67
CA ASN A 238 7.40 0.72 -2.38
C ASN A 238 7.81 2.07 -1.76
N THR A 239 8.88 2.66 -2.30
CA THR A 239 9.45 3.92 -1.77
C THR A 239 8.69 5.17 -2.21
N TYR A 240 7.74 5.01 -3.14
CA TYR A 240 6.93 6.12 -3.64
C TYR A 240 5.63 6.32 -2.87
N GLN A 241 5.16 5.31 -2.13
CA GLN A 241 3.85 5.36 -1.49
C GLN A 241 3.75 6.52 -0.51
N ARG A 242 2.79 7.43 -0.77
CA ARG A 242 2.51 8.61 0.03
C ARG A 242 1.04 8.94 -0.06
N PHE A 243 0.47 9.30 1.09
CA PHE A 243 -0.88 9.80 1.22
C PHE A 243 -0.81 11.22 1.80
N ILE A 244 -1.58 12.14 1.21
CA ILE A 244 -1.64 13.54 1.64
C ILE A 244 -3.09 13.99 1.60
N GLU A 245 -3.60 14.51 2.71
CA GLU A 245 -4.78 15.38 2.68
C GLU A 245 -4.32 16.82 2.46
N PRO A 246 -4.59 17.45 1.30
CA PRO A 246 -4.21 18.83 1.09
C PRO A 246 -4.99 19.77 2.01
N ILE A 247 -4.45 20.98 2.20
CA ILE A 247 -5.20 22.07 2.83
C ILE A 247 -6.44 22.37 1.99
N LEU A 248 -7.61 22.08 2.55
CA LEU A 248 -8.93 22.31 1.95
C LEU A 248 -9.37 23.74 2.28
N LEU A 249 -9.42 24.60 1.27
CA LEU A 249 -9.76 26.02 1.40
C LEU A 249 -11.26 26.27 1.24
N PHE A 250 -11.94 25.40 0.50
CA PHE A 250 -13.38 25.43 0.30
C PHE A 250 -13.86 24.03 -0.10
N VAL A 251 -15.04 23.63 0.36
CA VAL A 251 -15.74 22.46 -0.15
C VAL A 251 -17.25 22.65 -0.05
N ASN A 252 -17.96 22.22 -1.09
CA ASN A 252 -19.39 21.94 -1.07
C ASN A 252 -19.66 20.63 -1.82
N SER A 253 -20.92 20.29 -2.07
CA SER A 253 -21.29 19.03 -2.72
C SER A 253 -20.69 18.81 -4.10
N THR A 254 -20.41 19.87 -4.87
CA THR A 254 -20.01 19.80 -6.29
C THR A 254 -18.68 20.48 -6.59
N TYR A 255 -18.02 21.09 -5.60
CA TYR A 255 -16.81 21.87 -5.82
C TYR A 255 -15.91 21.90 -4.59
N ALA A 256 -14.61 21.72 -4.81
CA ALA A 256 -13.59 21.89 -3.79
C ALA A 256 -12.47 22.82 -4.28
N VAL A 257 -11.93 23.64 -3.38
CA VAL A 257 -10.70 24.39 -3.62
C VAL A 257 -9.65 23.89 -2.64
N VAL A 258 -8.51 23.44 -3.15
CA VAL A 258 -7.40 22.94 -2.33
C VAL A 258 -6.12 23.68 -2.66
N ARG A 259 -5.21 23.74 -1.68
CA ARG A 259 -3.84 24.21 -1.89
C ARG A 259 -2.93 23.01 -2.12
N ILE A 260 -2.20 23.03 -3.24
CA ILE A 260 -1.16 22.04 -3.52
C ILE A 260 -0.07 22.15 -2.45
N PRO A 261 0.50 21.03 -1.96
CA PRO A 261 1.56 21.05 -0.96
C PRO A 261 2.67 22.06 -1.30
N PRO A 262 3.24 22.75 -0.30
CA PRO A 262 4.08 23.91 -0.56
C PRO A 262 5.44 23.58 -1.17
N THR A 263 5.89 22.32 -1.06
CA THR A 263 7.22 21.89 -1.54
C THR A 263 7.20 20.45 -2.03
N GLY A 264 8.18 20.12 -2.88
CA GLY A 264 8.47 18.75 -3.29
C GLY A 264 9.02 17.84 -2.19
N HIS A 265 9.41 18.41 -1.05
CA HIS A 265 9.79 17.62 0.14
C HIS A 265 8.58 16.85 0.70
N ILE A 266 7.40 17.49 0.72
CA ILE A 266 6.14 16.88 1.17
C ILE A 266 5.54 16.02 0.06
N ALA A 267 5.41 16.61 -1.14
CA ALA A 267 4.84 15.95 -2.30
C ALA A 267 5.85 15.91 -3.47
N PRO A 268 6.75 14.90 -3.52
CA PRO A 268 7.77 14.81 -4.57
C PRO A 268 7.21 14.96 -5.99
N PRO A 269 7.97 15.53 -6.93
CA PRO A 269 7.52 15.72 -8.31
C PRO A 269 7.10 14.43 -8.97
N GLY A 270 6.05 14.47 -9.80
CA GLY A 270 5.52 13.33 -10.57
C GLY A 270 4.01 13.13 -10.43
N ASN A 271 3.50 11.96 -10.85
CA ASN A 271 2.06 11.72 -10.98
C ASN A 271 1.40 11.38 -9.64
N TRP A 272 0.26 12.01 -9.37
CA TRP A 272 -0.57 11.77 -8.19
C TRP A 272 -1.99 11.42 -8.62
N HIS A 273 -2.56 10.41 -7.96
CA HIS A 273 -3.99 10.21 -7.91
C HIS A 273 -4.61 11.31 -7.05
N ILE A 274 -5.69 11.90 -7.55
CA ILE A 274 -6.53 12.83 -6.80
C ILE A 274 -7.91 12.19 -6.67
N PHE A 275 -8.35 11.98 -5.44
CA PHE A 275 -9.66 11.44 -5.12
C PHE A 275 -10.50 12.50 -4.40
N GLY A 276 -11.79 12.53 -4.71
CA GLY A 276 -12.79 13.11 -3.82
C GLY A 276 -13.44 12.03 -2.99
N ILE A 277 -13.58 12.25 -1.69
CA ILE A 277 -14.13 11.29 -0.74
C ILE A 277 -15.44 11.82 -0.18
N SER A 278 -16.48 10.98 -0.15
CA SER A 278 -17.75 11.30 0.48
C SER A 278 -17.65 11.30 2.02
N ALA A 279 -18.68 11.79 2.69
CA ALA A 279 -18.77 11.74 4.16
C ALA A 279 -18.69 10.30 4.73
N SER A 280 -19.11 9.30 3.94
CA SER A 280 -19.06 7.88 4.30
C SER A 280 -17.75 7.19 3.91
N GLY A 281 -16.73 7.93 3.45
CA GLY A 281 -15.42 7.37 3.08
C GLY A 281 -15.36 6.77 1.67
N ILE A 282 -16.36 6.99 0.82
CA ILE A 282 -16.41 6.41 -0.54
C ILE A 282 -15.62 7.31 -1.50
N PRO A 283 -14.56 6.79 -2.16
CA PRO A 283 -13.78 7.58 -3.10
C PRO A 283 -14.42 7.68 -4.48
N SER A 284 -14.20 8.78 -5.19
CA SER A 284 -14.40 8.89 -6.63
C SER A 284 -13.46 7.97 -7.40
N ILE A 285 -13.64 7.80 -8.71
CA ILE A 285 -12.51 7.40 -9.57
C ILE A 285 -11.49 8.55 -9.52
N SER A 286 -10.19 8.23 -9.42
CA SER A 286 -9.17 9.27 -9.36
C SER A 286 -8.99 9.98 -10.70
N VAL A 287 -8.64 11.25 -10.65
CA VAL A 287 -7.98 11.93 -11.77
C VAL A 287 -6.47 12.01 -11.51
N THR A 288 -5.69 12.19 -12.57
CA THR A 288 -4.23 12.27 -12.49
C THR A 288 -3.76 13.70 -12.72
N ALA A 289 -2.81 14.16 -11.91
CA ALA A 289 -2.06 15.37 -12.18
C ALA A 289 -0.59 15.20 -11.79
N LEU A 290 0.29 15.90 -12.51
CA LEU A 290 1.72 15.92 -12.20
C LEU A 290 2.06 17.12 -11.31
N PHE A 291 2.65 16.88 -10.14
CA PHE A 291 3.01 17.96 -9.22
C PHE A 291 4.44 18.46 -9.48
N GLY A 292 4.64 19.78 -9.31
CA GLY A 292 5.92 20.46 -9.21
C GLY A 292 6.39 21.25 -10.44
N THR A 293 5.85 21.01 -11.63
CA THR A 293 6.34 21.63 -12.88
C THR A 293 5.24 22.28 -13.73
N GLY A 294 4.10 22.61 -13.12
CA GLY A 294 3.04 23.35 -13.80
C GLY A 294 3.31 24.85 -13.88
N ASP A 295 2.34 25.58 -14.42
CA ASP A 295 2.25 27.03 -14.22
C ASP A 295 1.63 27.32 -12.85
N ALA A 296 1.98 28.45 -12.25
CA ALA A 296 1.37 28.87 -10.99
C ALA A 296 -0.11 29.18 -11.21
N THR A 297 -1.00 28.58 -10.42
CA THR A 297 -2.44 28.80 -10.51
C THR A 297 -2.98 29.41 -9.22
N SER A 298 -3.96 30.31 -9.37
CA SER A 298 -4.68 30.90 -8.25
C SER A 298 -6.16 30.92 -8.58
N VAL A 299 -6.88 29.91 -8.13
CA VAL A 299 -8.34 29.85 -8.24
C VAL A 299 -8.98 30.64 -7.09
N PRO A 300 -9.97 31.53 -7.36
CA PRO A 300 -10.69 32.25 -6.33
C PRO A 300 -11.36 31.31 -5.32
N ILE A 301 -11.22 31.61 -4.03
CA ILE A 301 -11.90 30.88 -2.96
C ILE A 301 -13.32 31.47 -2.83
N PRO A 302 -14.39 30.69 -3.04
CA PRO A 302 -15.75 31.20 -2.89
C PRO A 302 -16.00 31.78 -1.49
N GLY A 303 -16.73 32.90 -1.42
CA GLY A 303 -17.09 33.55 -0.16
C GLY A 303 -18.07 32.70 0.66
N LYS A 304 -17.71 32.44 1.93
CA LYS A 304 -18.32 31.51 2.92
C LYS A 304 -17.88 30.05 2.78
N SER A 305 -16.92 29.65 3.63
CA SER A 305 -16.74 28.26 4.03
C SER A 305 -16.62 28.20 5.55
N SER A 306 -17.47 27.37 6.16
CA SER A 306 -17.37 26.93 7.54
C SER A 306 -16.22 25.92 7.67
N SER A 307 -15.33 26.18 8.63
CA SER A 307 -14.22 25.35 9.13
C SER A 307 -13.08 25.01 8.16
N LEU A 308 -11.91 25.63 8.38
CA LEU A 308 -10.61 25.06 7.97
C LEU A 308 -10.45 23.70 8.66
N HIS A 309 -10.45 22.61 7.91
CA HIS A 309 -9.79 21.39 8.37
C HIS A 309 -8.28 21.57 8.14
N VAL A 310 -7.51 21.50 9.22
CA VAL A 310 -6.05 21.44 9.14
C VAL A 310 -5.70 20.07 8.56
N GLY A 311 -5.13 20.04 7.34
CA GLY A 311 -4.82 18.78 6.65
C GLY A 311 -3.80 17.97 7.45
N LEU A 312 -4.08 16.68 7.67
CA LEU A 312 -3.12 15.72 8.20
C LEU A 312 -2.43 15.04 7.01
N ALA A 313 -1.14 15.27 6.78
CA ALA A 313 -0.38 14.45 5.84
C ALA A 313 0.14 13.20 6.53
N LEU A 314 -0.64 12.13 6.52
CA LEU A 314 -0.13 10.83 6.95
C LEU A 314 0.76 10.22 5.86
N ALA A 315 2.05 10.56 5.85
CA ALA A 315 3.01 9.96 4.94
C ALA A 315 3.44 8.57 5.42
N VAL A 316 2.53 7.58 5.39
CA VAL A 316 2.88 6.20 5.74
C VAL A 316 3.83 5.61 4.71
N ILE A 317 5.14 5.77 4.95
CA ILE A 317 6.16 4.95 4.31
C ILE A 317 6.08 3.60 5.00
N ILE A 318 5.40 2.64 4.36
CA ILE A 318 5.39 1.27 4.85
C ILE A 318 6.59 0.58 4.27
N GLY A 319 7.70 0.68 4.99
CA GLY A 319 8.77 -0.27 4.82
C GLY A 319 8.32 -1.58 5.42
N ALA A 320 7.83 -2.52 4.60
CA ALA A 320 7.95 -3.92 4.98
C ALA A 320 9.45 -4.24 4.99
N ALA A 321 9.98 -4.60 6.15
CA ALA A 321 11.41 -4.59 6.40
C ALA A 321 12.18 -5.57 5.49
N LEU A 322 12.95 -5.04 4.53
CA LEU A 322 14.39 -5.31 4.34
C LEU A 322 14.98 -4.25 3.37
N VAL A 323 15.69 -3.26 3.90
CA VAL A 323 16.66 -2.47 3.12
C VAL A 323 18.04 -3.03 3.44
N VAL A 324 18.68 -3.62 2.43
CA VAL A 324 20.15 -3.67 2.35
C VAL A 324 20.54 -2.55 1.39
N PHE A 325 21.55 -1.77 1.79
CA PHE A 325 22.06 -0.54 1.17
C PHE A 325 22.02 -0.49 -0.36
#